data_AF-A0A7W1W981-F1
#
_entry.id   AF-A0A7W1W981-F1
#
_cell.length_a   1.000
_cell.length_b   1.000
_cell.length_c   1.000
_cell.angle_alpha   90.00
_cell.angle_beta   90.00
_cell.angle_gamma   90.00
#
_symmetry.space_group_name_H-M   'P 1'
#
loop_
_entity.id
_entity.type
_entity.pdbx_description
1 polymer ?
#
loop_
_entity_poly.entity_id
_entity_poly.type
_entity_poly.pdbx_seq_one_letter_code
_entity_poly.pdbx_strand_id
1 'polypeptide(L)'
;MKRTTFWLLISLVTFALGVVTVFVWLDRSKTPNEKSEAVSSIAQKATAPSELPILAYCELANNPEKYDGKIVRVSAKLWFFIHGFKFLDKNCYAVEKEAAITFAAGREDEIFTKLAKDTESSEYNPWTFSEVVAVGKFSRVKPSRKSDSMAD
;
A
#
# COMPACT_ATOMS: atom_id res chain seq x y z
N MET A 1 25.97 13.39 52.87
CA MET A 1 26.07 12.41 51.77
C MET A 1 24.88 11.46 51.60
N LYS A 2 24.07 11.13 52.62
CA LYS A 2 22.95 10.16 52.50
C LYS A 2 21.72 10.65 51.71
N ARG A 3 21.49 11.97 51.64
CA ARG A 3 20.29 12.54 51.01
C ARG A 3 20.42 12.63 49.48
N THR A 4 21.60 12.95 48.96
CA THR A 4 21.86 13.05 47.53
C THR A 4 21.86 11.69 46.83
N THR A 5 22.38 10.65 47.49
CA THR A 5 22.32 9.27 46.98
C THR A 5 20.90 8.74 46.91
N PHE A 6 20.04 9.10 47.88
CA PHE A 6 18.63 8.73 47.88
C PHE A 6 17.85 9.35 46.70
N TRP A 7 18.08 10.64 46.40
CA TRP A 7 17.47 11.30 45.25
C TRP A 7 17.94 10.73 43.91
N LEU A 8 19.23 10.39 43.79
CA LEU A 8 19.76 9.75 42.58
C LEU A 8 19.15 8.37 42.33
N LEU A 9 18.97 7.56 43.39
CA LEU A 9 18.33 6.26 43.28
C LEU A 9 16.85 6.38 42.85
N ILE A 10 16.11 7.33 43.43
CA ILE A 10 14.72 7.58 43.01
C ILE A 10 14.66 7.97 41.52
N SER A 11 15.52 8.90 41.09
CA SER A 11 15.56 9.34 39.70
C SER A 11 15.87 8.20 38.73
N LEU A 12 16.80 7.31 39.11
CA LEU A 12 17.17 6.15 38.31
C LEU A 12 16.01 5.14 38.18
N VAL A 13 15.30 4.88 39.28
CA VAL A 13 14.15 3.98 39.29
C VAL A 13 12.99 4.54 38.46
N THR A 14 12.68 5.83 38.59
CA THR A 14 11.62 6.46 37.77
C THR A 14 11.96 6.44 36.28
N PHE A 15 13.22 6.64 35.93
CA PHE A 15 13.68 6.57 34.55
C PHE A 15 13.53 5.14 34.00
N ALA A 16 13.98 4.13 34.74
CA ALA A 16 13.84 2.73 34.33
C ALA A 16 12.37 2.31 34.14
N LEU A 17 11.48 2.73 35.05
CA LEU A 17 10.04 2.48 34.93
C LEU A 17 9.46 3.14 33.67
N GLY A 18 9.85 4.38 33.37
CA GLY A 18 9.41 5.08 32.15
C GLY A 18 9.90 4.41 30.86
N VAL A 19 11.13 3.88 30.87
CA VAL A 19 11.67 3.14 29.72
C VAL A 19 10.87 1.85 29.50
N VAL A 20 10.60 1.08 30.56
CA VAL A 20 9.83 -0.18 30.47
C VAL A 20 8.41 0.09 29.95
N THR A 21 7.73 1.14 30.40
CA THR A 21 6.37 1.45 29.93
C THR A 21 6.34 1.81 28.44
N VAL A 22 7.34 2.55 27.95
CA VAL A 22 7.46 2.88 26.52
C VAL A 22 7.71 1.62 25.68
N PHE A 23 8.59 0.71 26.13
CA PHE A 23 8.84 -0.55 25.43
C PHE A 23 7.60 -1.44 25.39
N VAL A 24 6.87 -1.58 26.50
CA VAL A 24 5.60 -2.34 26.53
C VAL A 24 4.55 -1.72 25.60
N TRP A 25 4.48 -0.40 25.52
CA TRP A 25 3.53 0.29 24.64
C TRP A 25 3.87 0.09 23.16
N LEU A 26 5.17 0.16 22.80
CA LEU A 26 5.64 -0.14 21.45
C LEU A 26 5.43 -1.61 21.06
N ASP A 27 5.59 -2.55 21.99
CA ASP A 27 5.37 -3.97 21.70
C ASP A 27 3.88 -4.28 21.52
N ARG A 28 3.00 -3.65 22.32
CA ARG A 28 1.53 -3.72 22.11
C ARG A 28 1.07 -3.06 20.81
N SER A 29 1.78 -2.05 20.31
CA SER A 29 1.48 -1.46 19.00
C SER A 29 1.84 -2.40 17.83
N LYS A 30 2.66 -3.42 18.09
CA LYS A 30 3.09 -4.43 17.10
C LYS A 30 2.25 -5.70 17.08
N THR A 31 1.29 -5.91 17.98
CA THR A 31 0.36 -7.04 17.85
C THR A 31 -0.65 -6.78 16.73
N PRO A 32 -0.55 -7.46 15.57
CA PRO A 32 -1.58 -7.39 14.55
C PRO A 32 -2.67 -8.37 14.98
N ASN A 33 -3.87 -7.85 15.22
CA ASN A 33 -5.16 -8.52 15.08
C ASN A 33 -5.18 -9.99 15.52
N GLU A 34 -5.55 -10.16 16.79
CA GLU A 34 -6.69 -10.98 17.21
C GLU A 34 -7.29 -11.82 16.07
N LYS A 35 -6.97 -13.12 16.08
CA LYS A 35 -7.75 -14.16 15.41
C LYS A 35 -9.19 -14.09 15.93
N SER A 36 -10.04 -13.36 15.23
CA SER A 36 -11.48 -13.58 15.25
C SER A 36 -11.78 -14.76 14.33
N GLU A 37 -11.66 -15.97 14.87
CA GLU A 37 -12.34 -17.13 14.28
C GLU A 37 -13.86 -16.99 14.49
N ALA A 38 -14.61 -17.44 13.47
CA ALA A 38 -16.05 -17.69 13.43
C ALA A 38 -16.98 -16.48 13.22
N VAL A 39 -17.19 -16.08 11.96
CA VAL A 39 -18.52 -16.09 11.32
C VAL A 39 -18.37 -16.27 9.79
N SER A 40 -19.13 -17.23 9.26
CA SER A 40 -19.51 -17.41 7.85
C SER A 40 -18.48 -17.95 6.86
N SER A 41 -18.38 -19.28 6.91
CA SER A 41 -18.50 -20.20 5.77
C SER A 41 -19.46 -19.73 4.66
N ILE A 42 -19.06 -18.75 3.85
CA ILE A 42 -19.37 -18.76 2.42
C ILE A 42 -18.02 -18.76 1.75
N ALA A 43 -17.58 -19.95 1.36
CA ALA A 43 -16.53 -20.13 0.39
C ALA A 43 -16.93 -19.36 -0.88
N GLN A 44 -16.54 -18.09 -0.97
CA GLN A 44 -16.21 -17.50 -2.24
C GLN A 44 -15.13 -18.42 -2.79
N LYS A 45 -15.51 -19.27 -3.74
CA LYS A 45 -14.63 -20.03 -4.60
C LYS A 45 -13.55 -19.05 -5.05
N ALA A 46 -12.40 -19.09 -4.38
CA ALA A 46 -11.29 -18.20 -4.66
C ALA A 46 -10.73 -18.68 -5.99
N THR A 47 -11.34 -18.20 -7.08
CA THR A 47 -10.85 -18.35 -8.44
C THR A 47 -9.36 -18.04 -8.39
N ALA A 48 -8.54 -19.01 -8.79
CA ALA A 48 -7.10 -18.82 -8.78
C ALA A 48 -6.79 -17.53 -9.57
N PRO A 49 -5.85 -16.67 -9.11
CA PRO A 49 -5.56 -15.41 -9.79
C PRO A 49 -5.40 -15.54 -11.31
N SER A 50 -4.81 -16.64 -11.78
CA SER A 50 -4.64 -16.97 -13.21
C SER A 50 -5.93 -17.09 -14.02
N GLU A 51 -7.06 -17.44 -13.39
CA GLU A 51 -8.36 -17.64 -14.03
C GLU A 51 -9.19 -16.34 -14.12
N LEU A 52 -8.76 -15.26 -13.45
CA LEU A 52 -9.44 -13.97 -13.56
C LEU A 52 -9.16 -13.33 -14.93
N PRO A 53 -10.19 -12.80 -15.62
CA PRO A 53 -10.02 -12.11 -16.89
C PRO A 53 -9.17 -10.86 -16.69
N ILE A 54 -8.26 -10.61 -17.65
CA ILE A 54 -7.43 -9.41 -17.67
C ILE A 54 -8.27 -8.26 -18.25
N LEU A 55 -8.53 -7.26 -17.43
CA LEU A 55 -9.25 -6.05 -17.81
C LEU A 55 -8.25 -5.02 -18.35
N ALA A 56 -8.66 -4.28 -19.37
CA ALA A 56 -7.96 -3.05 -19.73
C ALA A 56 -8.18 -2.00 -18.64
N TYR A 57 -7.19 -1.14 -18.41
CA TYR A 57 -7.29 -0.03 -17.47
C TYR A 57 -8.58 0.80 -17.62
N CYS A 58 -8.98 1.11 -18.87
CA CYS A 58 -10.19 1.88 -19.11
C CYS A 58 -11.47 1.28 -18.56
N GLU A 59 -11.60 -0.04 -18.56
CA GLU A 59 -12.79 -0.69 -18.04
C GLU A 59 -12.91 -0.46 -16.52
N LEU A 60 -11.77 -0.53 -15.82
CA LEU A 60 -11.68 -0.20 -14.40
C LEU A 60 -11.99 1.29 -14.15
N ALA A 61 -11.32 2.17 -14.91
CA ALA A 61 -11.40 3.63 -14.75
C ALA A 61 -12.81 4.18 -15.03
N ASN A 62 -13.52 3.63 -16.01
CA ASN A 62 -14.88 4.07 -16.36
C ASN A 62 -15.97 3.44 -15.48
N ASN A 63 -15.69 2.31 -14.83
CA ASN A 63 -16.67 1.58 -14.03
C ASN A 63 -16.16 1.25 -12.62
N PRO A 64 -15.65 2.23 -11.84
CA PRO A 64 -15.02 1.95 -10.54
C PRO A 64 -15.98 1.25 -9.57
N GLU A 65 -17.26 1.63 -9.58
CA GLU A 65 -18.29 1.04 -8.71
C GLU A 65 -18.49 -0.46 -8.96
N LYS A 66 -18.26 -0.93 -10.19
CA LYS A 66 -18.42 -2.34 -10.57
C LYS A 66 -17.33 -3.23 -9.96
N TYR A 67 -16.17 -2.65 -9.66
CA TYR A 67 -14.96 -3.35 -9.23
C TYR A 67 -14.54 -3.03 -7.79
N ASP A 68 -15.26 -2.13 -7.11
CA ASP A 68 -15.02 -1.81 -5.71
C ASP A 68 -15.11 -3.07 -4.83
N GLY A 69 -14.05 -3.30 -4.05
CA GLY A 69 -13.89 -4.45 -3.18
C GLY A 69 -13.61 -5.78 -3.89
N LYS A 70 -13.47 -5.82 -5.22
CA LYS A 70 -13.23 -7.05 -5.99
C LYS A 70 -11.77 -7.25 -6.33
N ILE A 71 -11.35 -8.51 -6.39
CA ILE A 71 -10.04 -8.89 -6.91
C ILE A 71 -10.15 -9.02 -8.42
N VAL A 72 -9.41 -8.18 -9.16
CA VAL A 72 -9.35 -8.24 -10.62
C VAL A 72 -7.90 -8.19 -11.11
N ARG A 73 -7.70 -8.63 -12.36
CA ARG A 73 -6.45 -8.51 -13.09
C ARG A 73 -6.56 -7.34 -14.05
N VAL A 74 -5.61 -6.42 -14.01
CA VAL A 74 -5.62 -5.24 -14.89
C VAL A 74 -4.32 -5.20 -15.66
N SER A 75 -4.41 -5.19 -17.00
CA SER A 75 -3.29 -4.83 -17.87
C SER A 75 -3.29 -3.31 -18.07
N ALA A 76 -2.18 -2.69 -17.74
CA ALA A 76 -2.02 -1.25 -17.83
C ALA A 76 -0.54 -0.88 -17.95
N LYS A 77 -0.30 0.36 -18.37
CA LYS A 77 1.02 0.94 -18.31
C LYS A 77 1.22 1.60 -16.96
N LEU A 78 2.33 1.29 -16.29
CA LEU A 78 2.67 1.90 -15.02
C LEU A 78 3.41 3.23 -15.25
N TRP A 79 3.01 4.30 -14.57
CA TRP A 79 3.75 5.56 -14.51
C TRP A 79 4.17 5.87 -13.09
N PHE A 80 5.43 6.26 -12.93
CA PHE A 80 6.02 6.59 -11.64
C PHE A 80 5.92 8.09 -11.34
N PHE A 81 5.65 8.42 -10.08
CA PHE A 81 5.64 9.79 -9.59
C PHE A 81 6.06 9.89 -8.15
N ILE A 82 6.21 11.14 -7.67
CA ILE A 82 6.74 11.45 -6.34
C ILE A 82 5.99 10.71 -5.21
N HIS A 83 4.70 10.37 -5.41
CA HIS A 83 3.89 9.68 -4.40
C HIS A 83 3.55 8.22 -4.74
N GLY A 84 4.21 7.63 -5.74
CA GLY A 84 4.12 6.19 -6.00
C GLY A 84 3.89 5.85 -7.47
N PHE A 85 2.94 4.94 -7.71
CA PHE A 85 2.66 4.42 -9.04
C PHE A 85 1.19 4.56 -9.39
N LYS A 86 0.93 4.85 -10.66
CA LYS A 86 -0.42 4.86 -11.21
C LYS A 86 -0.50 4.15 -12.53
N PHE A 87 -1.69 3.69 -12.84
CA PHE A 87 -1.99 3.20 -14.17
C PHE A 87 -2.22 4.37 -15.12
N LEU A 88 -1.71 4.22 -16.34
CA LEU A 88 -1.86 5.17 -17.43
C LEU A 88 -2.30 4.45 -18.69
N ASP A 89 -3.20 5.06 -19.43
CA ASP A 89 -3.48 4.73 -20.81
C ASP A 89 -3.72 6.04 -21.58
N LYS A 90 -3.04 6.22 -22.71
CA LYS A 90 -3.15 7.42 -23.55
C LYS A 90 -4.58 7.62 -24.07
N ASN A 91 -5.33 6.54 -24.24
CA ASN A 91 -6.70 6.57 -24.74
C ASN A 91 -7.72 6.72 -23.60
N CYS A 92 -7.26 6.79 -22.35
CA CYS A 92 -8.08 6.83 -21.14
C CYS A 92 -7.80 8.05 -20.28
N TYR A 93 -7.76 9.22 -20.93
CA TYR A 93 -7.51 10.48 -20.23
C TYR A 93 -8.79 11.03 -19.62
N ALA A 94 -8.91 10.88 -18.30
CA ALA A 94 -9.74 11.74 -17.48
C ALA A 94 -9.04 11.92 -16.13
N VAL A 95 -8.77 13.18 -15.76
CA VAL A 95 -8.10 13.55 -14.50
C VAL A 95 -8.87 13.00 -13.28
N GLU A 96 -10.18 12.75 -13.43
CA GLU A 96 -11.04 12.20 -12.38
C GLU A 96 -11.09 10.66 -12.34
N LYS A 97 -10.46 9.98 -13.31
CA LYS A 97 -10.54 8.52 -13.47
C LYS A 97 -9.19 7.84 -13.27
N GLU A 98 -8.35 8.40 -12.41
CA GLU A 98 -7.03 7.83 -12.10
C GLU A 98 -7.15 6.65 -11.14
N ALA A 99 -6.44 5.55 -11.42
CA ALA A 99 -6.24 4.48 -10.46
C ALA A 99 -4.76 4.37 -10.10
N ALA A 100 -4.48 4.51 -8.81
CA ALA A 100 -3.15 4.37 -8.23
C ALA A 100 -2.99 2.98 -7.61
N ILE A 101 -1.73 2.54 -7.50
CA ILE A 101 -1.41 1.36 -6.71
C ILE A 101 -0.97 1.82 -5.33
N THR A 102 -1.66 1.36 -4.30
CA THR A 102 -1.24 1.53 -2.91
C THR A 102 -0.42 0.33 -2.46
N PHE A 103 0.68 0.59 -1.77
CA PHE A 103 1.52 -0.45 -1.19
C PHE A 103 1.54 -0.31 0.33
N ALA A 104 1.85 -1.40 1.03
CA ALA A 104 2.12 -1.32 2.45
C ALA A 104 3.39 -0.48 2.68
N ALA A 105 3.33 0.43 3.65
CA ALA A 105 4.46 1.28 4.02
C ALA A 105 5.69 0.43 4.35
N GLY A 106 6.86 0.83 3.84
CA GLY A 106 8.14 0.15 4.04
C GLY A 106 8.44 -0.98 3.04
N ARG A 107 7.61 -1.15 1.99
CA ARG A 107 7.89 -2.11 0.90
C ARG A 107 8.20 -1.45 -0.45
N GLU A 108 8.27 -0.13 -0.47
CA GLU A 108 8.45 0.67 -1.67
C GLU A 108 9.70 0.18 -2.43
N ASP A 109 10.85 0.10 -1.76
CA ASP A 109 12.13 -0.31 -2.35
C ASP A 109 12.10 -1.72 -2.96
N GLU A 110 11.41 -2.67 -2.31
CA GLU A 110 11.25 -4.04 -2.82
C GLU A 110 10.45 -4.03 -4.13
N ILE A 111 9.38 -3.24 -4.17
CA ILE A 111 8.51 -3.10 -5.33
C ILE A 111 9.24 -2.38 -6.47
N PHE A 112 9.98 -1.31 -6.17
CA PHE A 112 10.84 -0.62 -7.13
C PHE A 112 11.86 -1.58 -7.73
N THR A 113 12.55 -2.34 -6.89
CA THR A 113 13.58 -3.30 -7.33
C THR A 113 12.99 -4.39 -8.22
N LYS A 114 11.81 -4.93 -7.87
CA LYS A 114 11.14 -5.95 -8.68
C LYS A 114 10.68 -5.40 -10.02
N LEU A 115 10.01 -4.25 -10.04
CA LEU A 115 9.57 -3.60 -11.27
C LEU A 115 10.75 -3.27 -12.19
N ALA A 116 11.86 -2.77 -11.65
CA ALA A 116 13.06 -2.46 -12.41
C ALA A 116 13.71 -3.72 -13.03
N LYS A 117 13.69 -4.85 -12.31
CA LYS A 117 14.19 -6.13 -12.83
C LYS A 117 13.32 -6.69 -13.95
N ASP A 118 12.00 -6.63 -13.78
CA ASP A 118 11.04 -7.19 -14.75
C ASP A 118 11.00 -6.38 -16.07
N THR A 119 11.46 -5.13 -16.06
CA THR A 119 11.54 -4.30 -17.27
C THR A 119 12.71 -4.61 -18.20
N GLU A 120 13.68 -5.45 -17.80
CA GLU A 120 14.91 -5.80 -18.56
C GLU A 120 15.67 -4.61 -19.20
N SER A 121 15.32 -3.35 -18.90
CA SER A 121 16.04 -2.18 -19.41
C SER A 121 17.07 -1.75 -18.38
N SER A 122 18.34 -1.76 -18.79
CA SER A 122 19.47 -1.20 -18.02
C SER A 122 19.32 0.30 -17.75
N GLU A 123 18.34 0.95 -18.37
CA GLU A 123 17.96 2.34 -18.14
C GLU A 123 16.49 2.35 -17.73
N TYR A 124 16.24 2.48 -16.42
CA TYR A 124 14.92 2.83 -15.90
C TYR A 124 14.55 4.21 -16.47
N ASN A 125 13.61 4.23 -17.42
CA ASN A 125 13.07 5.45 -17.96
C ASN A 125 11.66 5.65 -17.37
N PRO A 126 11.41 6.73 -16.60
CA PRO A 126 10.08 7.01 -16.04
C PRO A 126 9.01 7.27 -17.12
N TRP A 127 9.44 7.41 -18.38
CA TRP A 127 8.60 7.53 -19.57
C TRP A 127 8.42 6.21 -20.33
N THR A 128 9.18 5.16 -19.99
CA THR A 128 8.94 3.81 -20.53
C THR A 128 7.81 3.15 -19.77
N PHE A 129 6.91 2.55 -20.54
CA PHE A 129 5.72 1.93 -20.04
C PHE A 129 5.92 0.43 -19.94
N SER A 130 5.81 -0.11 -18.74
CA SER A 130 5.78 -1.56 -18.53
C SER A 130 4.34 -2.02 -18.56
N GLU A 131 4.04 -3.02 -19.38
CA GLU A 131 2.77 -3.72 -19.27
C GLU A 131 2.80 -4.55 -17.98
N VAL A 132 1.96 -4.17 -17.04
CA VAL A 132 1.83 -4.88 -15.76
C VAL A 132 0.46 -5.52 -15.68
N VAL A 133 0.41 -6.77 -15.22
CA VAL A 133 -0.84 -7.40 -14.80
C VAL A 133 -0.94 -7.32 -13.29
N ALA A 134 -1.58 -6.28 -12.79
CA ALA A 134 -1.79 -6.12 -11.35
C ALA A 134 -2.99 -6.96 -10.91
N VAL A 135 -2.80 -7.75 -9.85
CA VAL A 135 -3.88 -8.51 -9.19
C VAL A 135 -4.06 -7.97 -7.78
N GLY A 136 -5.23 -7.44 -7.47
CA GLY A 136 -5.47 -6.85 -6.16
C GLY A 136 -6.93 -6.51 -5.92
N LYS A 137 -7.25 -6.19 -4.67
CA LYS A 137 -8.55 -5.66 -4.29
C LYS A 137 -8.57 -4.16 -4.58
N PHE A 138 -9.45 -3.73 -5.48
CA PHE A 138 -9.57 -2.33 -5.84
C PHE A 138 -10.56 -1.63 -4.93
N SER A 139 -10.31 -0.36 -4.61
CA SER A 139 -11.22 0.46 -3.82
C SER A 139 -11.25 1.88 -4.32
N ARG A 140 -12.44 2.51 -4.29
CA ARG A 140 -12.55 3.95 -4.58
C ARG A 140 -11.97 4.76 -3.42
N VAL A 141 -11.08 5.69 -3.73
CA VAL A 141 -10.46 6.59 -2.75
C VAL A 141 -10.68 8.03 -3.15
N LYS A 142 -10.83 8.91 -2.15
CA LYS A 142 -10.81 10.35 -2.37
C LYS A 142 -9.35 10.82 -2.21
N PRO A 143 -8.80 11.57 -3.17
CA PRO A 143 -7.45 12.13 -3.04
C PRO A 143 -7.33 12.91 -1.74
N SER A 144 -6.23 12.71 -1.01
CA SER A 144 -6.00 13.39 0.26
C SER A 144 -5.43 14.79 0.07
N ARG A 145 -4.70 15.01 -1.03
CA ARG A 145 -4.04 16.26 -1.41
C ARG A 145 -4.22 16.57 -2.89
N LYS A 146 -4.11 17.85 -3.26
CA LYS A 146 -4.12 18.27 -4.68
C LYS A 146 -2.97 17.66 -5.47
N SER A 147 -1.80 17.45 -4.85
CA SER A 147 -0.66 16.75 -5.45
C SER A 147 -0.93 15.29 -5.82
N ASP A 148 -1.96 14.69 -5.21
CA ASP A 148 -2.38 13.32 -5.49
C ASP A 148 -3.33 13.25 -6.69
N SER A 149 -3.79 14.40 -7.20
CA SER A 149 -4.61 14.53 -8.42
C SER A 149 -3.79 15.22 -9.51
N MET A 150 -3.77 14.71 -10.74
CA MET A 150 -3.15 15.42 -11.88
C MET A 150 -3.90 16.66 -12.38
N ALA A 151 -4.82 17.21 -11.58
CA ALA A 151 -5.49 18.45 -11.91
C ALA A 151 -4.56 19.63 -11.62
N ASP A 152 -3.76 20.02 -12.60
CA ASP A 152 -3.27 21.40 -12.68
C ASP A 152 -4.38 22.31 -13.20
#